data_AF-A0AAD4G8F8-F1
#
_entry.id   AF-A0AAD4G8F8-F1
#
_cell.length_a   1.000
_cell.length_b   1.000
_cell.length_c   1.000
_cell.angle_alpha   90.00
_cell.angle_beta   90.00
_cell.angle_gamma   90.00
#
_symmetry.space_group_name_H-M   'P 1'
#
loop_
_entity.id
_entity.type
_entity.pdbx_description
1 polymer ?
#
loop_
_entity_poly.entity_id
_entity_poly.type
_entity_poly.pdbx_seq_one_letter_code
_entity_poly.pdbx_strand_id
1 'polypeptide(L)'
;MRYSALLSLSFTLLSWVAPVRSQNCQLQVPANPLTAQGLATPYVLTGCNQLDFANQGAFVEAAILDPATGNIQIYSPLVINAGMTPVGNGAGASPTASGTTSSMPTPTGTNVSTTTPSMVDRQAASTGFYIPPIVPTIPNNAVVGLWFGSNAASVTLTGSTDGCVNGLGNSVFGQFAFCNGQAWFNAAKAAVSQGLVKLPAPGAGSGGQACPTTHDFRVVDQDQSDNVVTTYLLIGNNTLSQNTPANNKANPNAAVLSNASDNALITQFIDPALGCAPYQNPCTTCPTGQSPALATDELLAFYFPPAGGPALVPLNDPMVLVNGQPSLPKVNLYRDGTGQPHADNNNASAVTYCQQIAQSGIFINQNQQLFTNAGSPAPNTANNLFTFLAMRFSASFGPAPGLGCTGLLNVANPVSLTMDGNGVVTAATINTQSLQQILAGATGGATTVASSTSPSASASTAASSVSAGTNATALTTPSPTGVLLHLTSAAGSATQAPTMGSTPTCMSTATVTVTVTATVCPTQASFAASPSPNAPNGGWNDGWNGGWNYGRYHRKRSIFTDRIRRKSRIVSFD
;
A
#
# COMPACT_ATOMS: atom_id res chain seq x y z
N MET A 1 59.39 36.71 -23.38
CA MET A 1 58.82 35.36 -23.53
C MET A 1 59.12 34.58 -22.26
N ARG A 2 58.12 34.36 -21.40
CA ARG A 2 58.22 33.51 -20.21
C ARG A 2 57.01 32.59 -20.20
N TYR A 3 57.26 31.29 -20.22
CA TYR A 3 56.27 30.23 -20.10
C TYR A 3 55.75 30.17 -18.65
N SER A 4 54.43 30.11 -18.47
CA SER A 4 53.80 29.73 -17.20
C SER A 4 53.05 28.42 -17.40
N ALA A 5 53.53 27.37 -16.75
CA ALA A 5 52.88 26.07 -16.67
C ALA A 5 51.72 26.14 -15.66
N LEU A 6 50.51 25.75 -16.08
CA LEU A 6 49.36 25.56 -15.20
C LEU A 6 49.24 24.08 -14.84
N LEU A 7 49.46 23.78 -13.56
CA LEU A 7 49.23 22.48 -12.94
C LEU A 7 47.72 22.26 -12.78
N SER A 8 47.14 21.27 -13.48
CA SER A 8 45.78 20.79 -13.21
C SER A 8 45.78 19.87 -12.00
N LEU A 9 45.16 20.31 -10.90
CA LEU A 9 44.91 19.50 -9.73
C LEU A 9 43.60 18.72 -9.93
N SER A 10 43.69 17.42 -10.20
CA SER A 10 42.53 16.52 -10.24
C SER A 10 42.04 16.24 -8.82
N PHE A 11 40.87 16.76 -8.45
CA PHE A 11 40.16 16.38 -7.23
C PHE A 11 39.45 15.04 -7.47
N THR A 12 40.02 13.94 -6.98
CA THR A 12 39.31 12.68 -6.79
C THR A 12 38.26 12.85 -5.69
N LEU A 13 36.98 12.91 -6.07
CA LEU A 13 35.86 12.77 -5.13
C LEU A 13 35.89 11.33 -4.58
N LEU A 14 36.34 11.17 -3.34
CA LEU A 14 36.15 9.94 -2.58
C LEU A 14 34.68 9.91 -2.13
N SER A 15 33.82 9.23 -2.88
CA SER A 15 32.44 8.98 -2.48
C SER A 15 32.42 8.11 -1.23
N TRP A 16 32.12 8.71 -0.09
CA TRP A 16 31.81 7.98 1.13
C TRP A 16 30.48 7.26 0.93
N VAL A 17 30.53 5.97 0.61
CA VAL A 17 29.36 5.09 0.72
C VAL A 17 29.14 4.86 2.22
N ALA A 18 28.20 5.59 2.82
CA ALA A 18 27.73 5.24 4.15
C ALA A 18 27.05 3.87 4.04
N PRO A 19 27.40 2.85 4.86
CA PRO A 19 26.67 1.61 4.87
C PRO A 19 25.24 1.90 5.34
N VAL A 20 24.27 1.75 4.43
CA VAL A 20 22.85 1.67 4.81
C VAL A 20 22.74 0.44 5.69
N ARG A 21 22.48 0.64 6.99
CA ARG A 21 22.11 -0.48 7.85
C ARG A 21 20.81 -1.03 7.31
N SER A 22 20.81 -2.28 6.86
CA SER A 22 19.57 -3.05 6.68
C SER A 22 18.77 -2.91 7.97
N GLN A 23 17.66 -2.17 7.92
CA GLN A 23 16.74 -2.06 9.04
C GLN A 23 16.02 -3.41 9.11
N ASN A 24 16.53 -4.30 9.97
CA ASN A 24 15.94 -5.60 10.20
C ASN A 24 14.75 -5.45 11.16
N CYS A 25 13.68 -4.79 10.70
CA CYS A 25 12.45 -4.71 11.49
C CYS A 25 11.85 -6.11 11.61
N GLN A 26 11.59 -6.54 12.84
CA GLN A 26 10.91 -7.79 13.11
C GLN A 26 9.57 -7.51 13.77
N LEU A 27 8.50 -8.03 13.18
CA LEU A 27 7.15 -7.91 13.72
C LEU A 27 6.71 -9.26 14.27
N GLN A 28 6.56 -9.34 15.58
CA GLN A 28 6.11 -10.54 16.26
C GLN A 28 4.59 -10.68 16.13
N VAL A 29 4.19 -11.71 15.40
CA VAL A 29 2.79 -12.14 15.24
C VAL A 29 2.35 -12.89 16.51
N PRO A 30 1.23 -12.49 17.15
CA PRO A 30 0.73 -13.12 18.36
C PRO A 30 0.20 -14.53 18.08
N ALA A 31 0.06 -15.33 19.15
CA ALA A 31 -0.55 -16.64 19.05
C ALA A 31 -2.00 -16.56 18.53
N ASN A 32 -2.38 -17.52 17.68
CA ASN A 32 -3.70 -17.60 17.06
C ASN A 32 -4.15 -16.31 16.36
N PRO A 33 -3.34 -15.75 15.43
CA PRO A 33 -3.49 -14.39 14.93
C PRO A 33 -4.81 -14.14 14.16
N LEU A 34 -5.45 -15.22 13.69
CA LEU A 34 -6.73 -15.18 12.97
C LEU A 34 -7.98 -15.26 13.88
N THR A 35 -7.79 -15.26 15.20
CA THR A 35 -8.88 -15.32 16.20
C THR A 35 -9.14 -13.96 16.83
N ALA A 36 -10.28 -13.78 17.49
CA ALA A 36 -10.61 -12.51 18.16
C ALA A 36 -9.54 -12.12 19.19
N GLN A 37 -9.02 -13.09 19.94
CA GLN A 37 -7.94 -12.89 20.90
C GLN A 37 -6.62 -12.52 20.22
N GLY A 38 -6.27 -13.20 19.11
CA GLY A 38 -5.04 -12.91 18.36
C GLY A 38 -5.07 -11.52 17.74
N LEU A 39 -6.18 -11.13 17.11
CA LEU A 39 -6.36 -9.78 16.55
C LEU A 39 -6.27 -8.69 17.62
N ALA A 40 -6.83 -8.93 18.81
CA ALA A 40 -6.79 -7.99 19.93
C ALA A 40 -5.47 -7.99 20.72
N THR A 41 -4.55 -8.91 20.43
CA THR A 41 -3.23 -8.94 21.05
C THR A 41 -2.29 -8.01 20.29
N PRO A 42 -1.60 -7.07 20.95
CA PRO A 42 -0.64 -6.19 20.26
C PRO A 42 0.44 -6.98 19.51
N TYR A 43 0.71 -6.56 18.29
CA TYR A 43 1.82 -7.04 17.47
C TYR A 43 3.07 -6.26 17.88
N VAL A 44 4.15 -6.97 18.19
CA VAL A 44 5.32 -6.36 18.84
C VAL A 44 6.43 -6.13 17.82
N LEU A 45 6.79 -4.86 17.60
CA LEU A 45 7.87 -4.45 16.73
C LEU A 45 9.21 -4.42 17.50
N THR A 46 10.23 -5.02 16.91
CA THR A 46 11.64 -5.00 17.36
C THR A 46 12.55 -4.68 16.17
N GLY A 47 13.79 -4.25 16.44
CA GLY A 47 14.72 -3.78 15.41
C GLY A 47 14.39 -2.37 14.89
N CYS A 48 13.14 -1.95 14.99
CA CYS A 48 12.59 -0.68 14.54
C CYS A 48 11.77 0.01 15.64
N ASN A 49 11.47 1.29 15.45
CA ASN A 49 10.77 2.13 16.40
C ASN A 49 9.45 2.64 15.85
N GLN A 50 8.34 2.09 16.34
CA GLN A 50 6.97 2.45 16.00
C GLN A 50 6.62 3.92 16.32
N LEU A 51 7.35 4.57 17.23
CA LEU A 51 7.19 6.01 17.50
C LEU A 51 7.90 6.90 16.46
N ASP A 52 8.93 6.38 15.78
CA ASP A 52 9.50 6.97 14.57
C ASP A 52 8.73 6.49 13.34
N PHE A 53 7.43 6.73 13.37
CA PHE A 53 6.48 6.06 12.50
C PHE A 53 6.75 6.32 11.01
N ALA A 54 7.09 7.57 10.65
CA ALA A 54 7.33 7.97 9.27
C ALA A 54 8.48 7.20 8.60
N ASN A 55 9.44 6.70 9.37
CA ASN A 55 10.63 6.00 8.85
C ASN A 55 10.64 4.50 9.18
N GLN A 56 9.94 4.08 10.23
CA GLN A 56 10.13 2.77 10.85
C GLN A 56 8.82 2.08 11.27
N GLY A 57 7.68 2.74 11.09
CA GLY A 57 6.38 2.20 11.48
C GLY A 57 6.04 0.90 10.76
N ALA A 58 5.34 0.00 11.44
CA ALA A 58 4.69 -1.17 10.86
C ALA A 58 3.17 -1.12 11.07
N PHE A 59 2.44 -1.85 10.23
CA PHE A 59 0.99 -1.82 10.13
C PHE A 59 0.46 -3.23 9.98
N VAL A 60 -0.74 -3.46 10.51
CA VAL A 60 -1.49 -4.70 10.33
C VAL A 60 -2.94 -4.37 10.04
N GLU A 61 -3.52 -5.06 9.05
CA GLU A 61 -4.93 -4.96 8.71
C GLU A 61 -5.52 -6.36 8.56
N ALA A 62 -6.72 -6.53 9.09
CA ALA A 62 -7.49 -7.75 8.99
C ALA A 62 -8.78 -7.50 8.22
N ALA A 63 -9.12 -8.43 7.33
CA ALA A 63 -10.44 -8.52 6.74
C ALA A 63 -11.11 -9.80 7.24
N ILE A 64 -12.30 -9.65 7.82
CA ILE A 64 -13.09 -10.73 8.42
C ILE A 64 -14.32 -10.93 7.55
N LEU A 65 -14.35 -12.02 6.78
CA LEU A 65 -15.49 -12.40 5.95
C LEU A 65 -16.35 -13.41 6.70
N ASP A 66 -17.64 -13.12 6.86
CA ASP A 66 -18.65 -14.10 7.22
C ASP A 66 -19.16 -14.79 5.93
N PRO A 67 -18.79 -16.06 5.68
CA PRO A 67 -19.21 -16.74 4.45
C PRO A 67 -20.72 -17.04 4.42
N ALA A 68 -21.43 -17.01 5.55
CA ALA A 68 -22.87 -17.27 5.58
C ALA A 68 -23.69 -16.06 5.10
N THR A 69 -23.19 -14.84 5.33
CA THR A 69 -23.91 -13.60 5.03
C THR A 69 -23.27 -12.76 3.94
N GLY A 70 -21.99 -12.99 3.63
CA GLY A 70 -21.18 -12.12 2.77
C GLY A 70 -20.76 -10.81 3.44
N ASN A 71 -20.97 -10.65 4.75
CA ASN A 71 -20.52 -9.47 5.47
C ASN A 71 -18.99 -9.48 5.60
N ILE A 72 -18.37 -8.36 5.25
CA ILE A 72 -16.94 -8.12 5.43
C ILE A 72 -16.76 -7.01 6.47
N GLN A 73 -15.99 -7.29 7.52
CA GLN A 73 -15.58 -6.32 8.54
C GLN A 73 -14.07 -6.12 8.51
N ILE A 74 -13.63 -4.88 8.69
CA ILE A 74 -12.21 -4.51 8.75
C ILE A 74 -11.81 -4.28 10.20
N TYR A 75 -10.61 -4.71 10.54
CA TYR A 75 -10.03 -4.52 11.86
C TYR A 75 -8.54 -4.22 11.72
N SER A 76 -8.03 -3.28 12.51
CA SER A 76 -6.63 -2.85 12.49
C SER A 76 -5.94 -3.28 13.78
N PRO A 77 -5.28 -4.46 13.83
CA PRO A 77 -4.51 -4.85 15.01
C PRO A 77 -3.47 -3.81 15.39
N LEU A 78 -3.28 -3.58 16.68
CA LEU A 78 -2.35 -2.56 17.16
C LEU A 78 -0.91 -3.06 17.08
N VAL A 79 -0.03 -2.26 16.50
CA VAL A 79 1.42 -2.47 16.57
C VAL A 79 2.01 -1.60 17.69
N ILE A 80 2.88 -2.18 18.51
CA ILE A 80 3.60 -1.50 19.58
C ILE A 80 5.09 -1.81 19.53
N ASN A 81 5.93 -0.99 20.18
CA ASN A 81 7.32 -1.37 20.41
C ASN A 81 7.44 -2.41 21.54
N ALA A 82 8.46 -3.26 21.46
CA ALA A 82 8.84 -4.09 22.58
C ALA A 82 9.11 -3.28 23.86
N GLY A 83 8.54 -3.75 24.98
CA GLY A 83 8.68 -3.12 26.28
C GLY A 83 7.67 -2.01 26.58
N MET A 84 6.78 -1.65 25.64
CA MET A 84 5.67 -0.75 25.96
C MET A 84 4.68 -1.42 26.91
N THR A 85 4.10 -0.62 27.81
CA THR A 85 3.15 -1.10 28.83
C THR A 85 1.73 -0.60 28.56
N PRO A 86 0.69 -1.39 28.84
CA PRO A 86 -0.68 -0.91 28.69
C PRO A 86 -0.94 0.24 29.67
N VAL A 87 -1.66 1.28 29.23
CA VAL A 87 -2.26 2.21 30.19
C VAL A 87 -3.25 1.42 31.04
N GLY A 88 -3.12 1.48 32.36
CA GLY A 88 -4.05 0.79 33.26
C GLY A 88 -5.48 1.26 32.96
N ASN A 89 -6.45 0.34 32.98
CA ASN A 89 -7.87 0.64 32.75
C ASN A 89 -8.39 1.58 33.84
N GLY A 90 -8.17 2.88 33.67
CA GLY A 90 -8.45 3.91 34.65
C GLY A 90 -8.31 5.30 34.05
N ALA A 91 -9.37 5.73 33.36
CA ALA A 91 -9.71 7.11 33.01
C ALA A 91 -8.84 7.84 31.97
N GLY A 92 -9.55 8.50 31.04
CA GLY A 92 -9.10 9.78 30.54
C GLY A 92 -8.89 10.73 31.72
N ALA A 93 -7.64 10.92 32.11
CA ALA A 93 -7.21 12.01 32.96
C ALA A 93 -5.80 12.38 32.52
N SER A 94 -5.71 13.58 31.95
CA SER A 94 -4.47 14.32 31.77
C SER A 94 -3.56 14.18 32.99
N PRO A 95 -2.24 13.94 32.84
CA PRO A 95 -1.34 14.03 33.97
C PRO A 95 -1.10 15.51 34.27
N THR A 96 -2.03 16.13 35.02
CA THR A 96 -1.69 17.34 35.79
C THR A 96 -0.69 16.93 36.86
N ALA A 97 0.53 17.44 36.74
CA ALA A 97 1.54 17.37 37.77
C ALA A 97 0.98 17.95 39.08
N SER A 98 0.73 17.07 40.05
CA SER A 98 0.49 17.47 41.43
C SER A 98 1.66 16.98 42.26
N GLY A 99 2.52 17.93 42.62
CA GLY A 99 3.64 17.68 43.52
C GLY A 99 3.12 17.28 44.89
N THR A 100 3.49 16.09 45.34
CA THR A 100 3.44 15.73 46.75
C THR A 100 4.79 15.17 47.13
N THR A 101 5.50 15.93 47.95
CA THR A 101 6.76 15.59 48.59
C THR A 101 6.54 14.43 49.55
N SER A 102 7.13 13.28 49.26
CA SER A 102 7.29 12.17 50.20
C SER A 102 8.76 11.78 50.24
N SER A 103 9.36 12.03 51.40
CA SER A 103 10.71 11.73 51.84
C SER A 103 11.19 10.30 51.51
N MET A 104 12.38 10.20 50.92
CA MET A 104 13.16 8.96 50.85
C MET A 104 13.76 8.60 52.21
N PRO A 105 13.92 7.31 52.53
CA PRO A 105 15.03 6.83 53.32
C PRO A 105 16.12 6.20 52.43
N THR A 106 17.36 6.57 52.70
CA THR A 106 18.59 6.02 52.11
C THR A 106 18.76 4.53 52.43
N PRO A 107 19.24 3.69 51.48
CA PRO A 107 19.91 2.45 51.83
C PRO A 107 21.40 2.50 51.47
N THR A 108 22.22 2.31 52.51
CA THR A 108 23.62 1.86 52.44
C THR A 108 23.73 0.52 51.70
N GLY A 109 24.72 0.41 50.82
CA GLY A 109 24.79 -0.64 49.80
C GLY A 109 25.33 -2.02 50.23
N THR A 110 25.41 -2.92 49.25
CA THR A 110 26.44 -3.96 49.10
C THR A 110 26.34 -4.63 47.73
N ASN A 111 27.50 -5.07 47.23
CA ASN A 111 27.82 -5.55 45.88
C ASN A 111 27.06 -6.80 45.40
N VAL A 112 26.69 -6.84 44.11
CA VAL A 112 26.62 -8.10 43.32
C VAL A 112 27.11 -7.88 41.88
N SER A 113 28.15 -8.63 41.57
CA SER A 113 28.66 -9.19 40.30
C SER A 113 28.23 -8.59 38.95
N THR A 114 29.25 -8.11 38.23
CA THR A 114 29.26 -7.73 36.83
C THR A 114 29.22 -8.95 35.89
N THR A 115 28.10 -9.16 35.23
CA THR A 115 28.07 -9.81 33.90
C THR A 115 27.49 -8.81 32.90
N THR A 116 28.36 -8.26 32.07
CA THR A 116 28.05 -7.28 31.03
C THR A 116 27.27 -7.98 29.90
N PRO A 117 26.01 -7.60 29.61
CA PRO A 117 25.35 -8.07 28.40
C PRO A 117 26.02 -7.43 27.18
N SER A 118 26.24 -8.24 26.15
CA SER A 118 26.76 -7.85 24.84
C SER A 118 26.00 -6.64 24.25
N MET A 119 26.70 -5.77 23.52
CA MET A 119 26.16 -4.57 22.87
C MET A 119 25.12 -4.82 21.76
N VAL A 120 24.60 -6.04 21.63
CA VAL A 120 23.54 -6.41 20.69
C VAL A 120 22.13 -6.30 21.33
N ASP A 121 22.03 -6.30 22.67
CA ASP A 121 20.73 -6.28 23.40
C ASP A 121 20.37 -4.92 24.04
N ARG A 122 20.96 -3.82 23.58
CA ARG A 122 20.61 -2.46 24.06
C ARG A 122 20.03 -1.59 22.95
N GLN A 123 19.03 -2.09 22.24
CA GLN A 123 18.00 -1.18 21.74
C GLN A 123 17.15 -0.86 22.98
N ALA A 124 17.22 0.37 23.47
CA ALA A 124 16.46 0.80 24.63
C ALA A 124 14.99 0.42 24.42
N ALA A 125 14.42 -0.41 25.31
CA ALA A 125 12.99 -0.56 25.44
C ALA A 125 12.41 0.85 25.43
N SER A 126 11.64 1.20 24.39
CA SER A 126 11.10 2.55 24.32
C SER A 126 10.12 2.66 25.47
N THR A 127 10.43 3.48 26.48
CA THR A 127 9.53 3.80 27.58
C THR A 127 8.30 4.47 26.97
N GLY A 128 7.24 3.70 26.76
CA GLY A 128 6.04 4.13 26.07
C GLY A 128 4.85 3.31 26.52
N PHE A 129 3.67 3.82 26.20
CA PHE A 129 2.42 3.22 26.62
C PHE A 129 1.58 2.82 25.41
N TYR A 130 0.57 2.00 25.66
CA TYR A 130 -0.46 1.77 24.66
C TYR A 130 -1.84 1.63 25.29
N ILE A 131 -2.88 2.01 24.55
CA ILE A 131 -4.25 1.70 24.92
C ILE A 131 -4.55 0.26 24.47
N PRO A 132 -4.98 -0.64 25.38
CA PRO A 132 -5.33 -2.01 25.02
C PRO A 132 -6.28 -2.07 23.80
N PRO A 133 -6.01 -2.94 22.81
CA PRO A 133 -6.89 -3.07 21.65
C PRO A 133 -8.31 -3.51 22.04
N ILE A 134 -9.30 -3.05 21.29
CA ILE A 134 -10.67 -3.57 21.43
C ILE A 134 -10.75 -4.99 20.86
N VAL A 135 -11.49 -5.88 21.49
CA VAL A 135 -11.65 -7.25 20.99
C VAL A 135 -12.71 -7.26 19.87
N PRO A 136 -12.39 -7.73 18.65
CA PRO A 136 -13.37 -7.83 17.59
C PRO A 136 -14.35 -8.98 17.83
N THR A 137 -15.57 -8.83 17.32
CA THR A 137 -16.50 -9.95 17.21
C THR A 137 -16.21 -10.69 15.91
N ILE A 138 -15.86 -11.98 15.99
CA ILE A 138 -15.65 -12.83 14.81
C ILE A 138 -16.81 -13.83 14.72
N PRO A 139 -17.60 -13.80 13.63
CA PRO A 139 -18.64 -14.80 13.40
C PRO A 139 -18.09 -16.23 13.35
N ASN A 140 -18.91 -17.21 13.73
CA ASN A 140 -18.53 -18.62 13.59
C ASN A 140 -18.23 -18.94 12.12
N ASN A 141 -17.15 -19.67 11.88
CA ASN A 141 -16.67 -20.03 10.54
C ASN A 141 -16.26 -18.84 9.66
N ALA A 142 -16.04 -17.65 10.23
CA ALA A 142 -15.49 -16.53 9.48
C ALA A 142 -14.12 -16.87 8.90
N VAL A 143 -13.84 -16.37 7.71
CA VAL A 143 -12.52 -16.44 7.07
C VAL A 143 -11.82 -15.12 7.34
N VAL A 144 -10.67 -15.18 8.01
CA VAL A 144 -9.89 -13.99 8.38
C VAL A 144 -8.60 -13.96 7.57
N GLY A 145 -8.36 -12.88 6.83
CA GLY A 145 -7.06 -12.59 6.22
C GLY A 145 -6.35 -11.49 7.00
N LEU A 146 -5.01 -11.52 7.00
CA LEU A 146 -4.16 -10.49 7.58
C LEU A 146 -3.14 -10.00 6.55
N TRP A 147 -2.93 -8.69 6.50
CA TRP A 147 -1.94 -8.04 5.67
C TRP A 147 -1.07 -7.13 6.51
N PHE A 148 0.21 -7.06 6.15
CA PHE A 148 1.24 -6.36 6.90
C PHE A 148 1.92 -5.35 6.00
N GLY A 149 2.28 -4.24 6.62
CA GLY A 149 2.99 -3.14 6.00
C GLY A 149 4.13 -2.64 6.85
N SER A 150 5.07 -1.93 6.24
CA SER A 150 6.06 -1.13 6.95
C SER A 150 6.42 0.12 6.18
N ASN A 151 6.83 1.18 6.89
CA ASN A 151 7.51 2.35 6.34
C ASN A 151 9.04 2.16 6.35
N ALA A 152 9.55 1.06 6.90
CA ALA A 152 10.96 0.73 6.85
C ALA A 152 11.34 0.05 5.53
N ALA A 153 12.63 -0.25 5.38
CA ALA A 153 13.16 -1.04 4.26
C ALA A 153 12.45 -2.39 4.07
N SER A 154 12.18 -3.08 5.17
CA SER A 154 11.55 -4.38 5.16
C SER A 154 10.88 -4.69 6.49
N VAL A 155 9.96 -5.67 6.48
CA VAL A 155 9.40 -6.29 7.68
C VAL A 155 9.59 -7.80 7.60
N THR A 156 10.18 -8.36 8.67
CA THR A 156 10.28 -9.81 8.86
C THR A 156 9.27 -10.26 9.92
N LEU A 157 8.37 -11.17 9.56
CA LEU A 157 7.42 -11.75 10.50
C LEU A 157 8.12 -12.78 11.40
N THR A 158 7.83 -12.72 12.69
CA THR A 158 8.31 -13.68 13.71
C THR A 158 7.16 -14.10 14.62
N GLY A 159 7.38 -15.03 15.55
CA GLY A 159 6.31 -15.51 16.44
C GLY A 159 5.46 -16.60 15.78
N SER A 160 4.13 -16.50 15.88
CA SER A 160 3.21 -17.50 15.30
C SER A 160 2.92 -17.21 13.83
N THR A 161 3.86 -17.59 12.96
CA THR A 161 3.80 -17.31 11.52
C THR A 161 3.25 -18.47 10.68
N ASP A 162 2.67 -19.49 11.32
CA ASP A 162 2.00 -20.58 10.60
C ASP A 162 0.84 -20.02 9.75
N GLY A 163 0.86 -20.32 8.45
CA GLY A 163 -0.12 -19.78 7.49
C GLY A 163 0.17 -18.35 7.02
N CYS A 164 1.33 -17.79 7.38
CA CYS A 164 1.83 -16.52 6.88
C CYS A 164 2.85 -16.71 5.76
N VAL A 165 2.88 -15.76 4.83
CA VAL A 165 3.83 -15.68 3.72
C VAL A 165 4.46 -14.30 3.75
N ASN A 166 5.77 -14.25 3.94
CA ASN A 166 6.55 -13.02 4.00
C ASN A 166 7.54 -12.89 2.83
N GLY A 167 7.62 -13.91 1.97
CA GLY A 167 8.53 -13.94 0.83
C GLY A 167 8.84 -15.36 0.37
N LEU A 168 9.96 -15.53 -0.33
CA LEU A 168 10.47 -16.82 -0.79
C LEU A 168 11.80 -17.15 -0.09
N GLY A 169 11.79 -18.15 0.79
CA GLY A 169 12.96 -18.49 1.60
C GLY A 169 13.40 -17.30 2.46
N ASN A 170 14.69 -16.92 2.36
CA ASN A 170 15.24 -15.75 3.07
C ASN A 170 15.01 -14.41 2.35
N SER A 171 14.29 -14.41 1.23
CA SER A 171 14.01 -13.20 0.44
C SER A 171 12.60 -12.71 0.71
N VAL A 172 12.45 -11.78 1.66
CA VAL A 172 11.16 -11.16 2.03
C VAL A 172 10.62 -10.25 0.93
N PHE A 173 9.33 -9.91 0.98
CA PHE A 173 8.69 -8.96 0.05
C PHE A 173 8.98 -7.48 0.37
N GLY A 174 10.11 -7.17 1.02
CA GLY A 174 10.34 -5.83 1.54
C GLY A 174 9.32 -5.47 2.62
N GLN A 175 8.46 -4.49 2.34
CA GLN A 175 7.49 -3.95 3.30
C GLN A 175 6.23 -4.78 3.49
N PHE A 176 6.01 -5.78 2.66
CA PHE A 176 4.75 -6.53 2.60
C PHE A 176 4.86 -7.92 3.23
N ALA A 177 3.76 -8.37 3.83
CA ALA A 177 3.53 -9.77 4.15
C ALA A 177 2.03 -10.02 4.31
N PHE A 178 1.62 -11.28 4.41
CA PHE A 178 0.23 -11.62 4.72
C PHE A 178 0.13 -12.94 5.50
N CYS A 179 -1.02 -13.15 6.14
CA CYS A 179 -1.44 -14.47 6.63
C CYS A 179 -2.84 -14.79 6.11
N ASN A 180 -3.02 -16.01 5.61
CA ASN A 180 -4.32 -16.52 5.13
C ASN A 180 -5.01 -15.70 4.01
N GLY A 181 -4.28 -14.83 3.31
CA GLY A 181 -4.80 -13.95 2.26
C GLY A 181 -5.44 -14.73 1.10
N GLN A 182 -4.76 -15.76 0.58
CA GLN A 182 -5.27 -16.58 -0.52
C GLN A 182 -6.62 -17.25 -0.18
N ALA A 183 -6.74 -17.81 1.03
CA ALA A 183 -7.99 -18.42 1.49
C ALA A 183 -9.10 -17.38 1.63
N TRP A 184 -8.79 -16.19 2.14
CA TRP A 184 -9.72 -15.07 2.21
C TRP A 184 -10.23 -14.66 0.83
N PHE A 185 -9.33 -14.44 -0.14
CA PHE A 185 -9.73 -14.06 -1.51
C PHE A 185 -10.54 -15.15 -2.20
N ASN A 186 -10.22 -16.43 -2.00
CA ASN A 186 -11.00 -17.53 -2.55
C ASN A 186 -12.42 -17.55 -1.98
N ALA A 187 -12.56 -17.39 -0.66
CA ALA A 187 -13.86 -17.32 0.00
C ALA A 187 -14.65 -16.07 -0.43
N ALA A 188 -14.01 -14.91 -0.52
CA ALA A 188 -14.64 -13.67 -0.94
C ALA A 188 -15.11 -13.72 -2.40
N LYS A 189 -14.29 -14.23 -3.32
CA LYS A 189 -14.68 -14.44 -4.72
C LYS A 189 -15.85 -15.41 -4.85
N ALA A 190 -15.87 -16.50 -4.06
CA ALA A 190 -17.01 -17.41 -4.01
C ALA A 190 -18.28 -16.74 -3.46
N ALA A 191 -18.16 -15.90 -2.43
CA ALA A 191 -19.29 -15.16 -1.88
C ALA A 191 -19.84 -14.11 -2.86
N VAL A 192 -18.98 -13.47 -3.67
CA VAL A 192 -19.41 -12.58 -4.78
C VAL A 192 -20.15 -13.37 -5.85
N SER A 193 -19.62 -14.53 -6.28
CA SER A 193 -20.28 -15.35 -7.32
C SER A 193 -21.62 -15.93 -6.88
N GLN A 194 -21.81 -16.12 -5.57
CA GLN A 194 -23.08 -16.50 -4.95
C GLN A 194 -24.03 -15.31 -4.69
N GLY A 195 -23.60 -14.08 -4.94
CA GLY A 195 -24.38 -12.87 -4.70
C GLY A 195 -24.52 -12.46 -3.23
N LEU A 196 -23.72 -13.05 -2.34
CA LEU A 196 -23.67 -12.72 -0.90
C LEU A 196 -22.89 -11.42 -0.67
N VAL A 197 -21.68 -11.31 -1.25
CA VAL A 197 -20.90 -10.06 -1.24
C VAL A 197 -21.33 -9.23 -2.45
N LYS A 198 -21.79 -8.01 -2.21
CA LYS A 198 -22.13 -7.04 -3.27
C LYS A 198 -21.04 -5.98 -3.36
N LEU A 199 -20.35 -5.95 -4.48
CA LEU A 199 -19.33 -4.94 -4.77
C LEU A 199 -19.98 -3.72 -5.40
N PRO A 200 -19.71 -2.50 -4.90
CA PRO A 200 -20.14 -1.29 -5.58
C PRO A 200 -19.31 -1.11 -6.86
N ALA A 201 -19.92 -0.72 -7.97
CA ALA A 201 -19.14 -0.33 -9.14
C ALA A 201 -18.34 0.95 -8.82
N PRO A 202 -17.06 1.07 -9.23
CA PRO A 202 -16.24 2.26 -8.96
C PRO A 202 -16.86 3.56 -9.50
N GLY A 203 -17.62 3.47 -10.60
CA GLY A 203 -18.33 4.61 -11.18
C GLY A 203 -17.41 5.57 -11.95
N ALA A 204 -17.84 6.83 -12.05
CA ALA A 204 -17.09 7.89 -12.71
C ALA A 204 -16.97 9.10 -11.78
N GLY A 205 -15.81 9.74 -11.80
CA GLY A 205 -15.55 10.95 -11.04
C GLY A 205 -16.21 12.18 -11.66
N SER A 206 -16.01 13.32 -11.02
CA SER A 206 -16.59 14.63 -11.38
C SER A 206 -16.25 15.09 -12.80
N GLY A 207 -15.12 14.63 -13.35
CA GLY A 207 -14.70 14.89 -14.72
C GLY A 207 -15.22 13.90 -15.77
N GLY A 208 -16.10 12.96 -15.39
CA GLY A 208 -16.64 11.91 -16.27
C GLY A 208 -15.67 10.75 -16.57
N GLN A 209 -14.43 10.82 -16.07
CA GLN A 209 -13.46 9.73 -16.14
C GLN A 209 -13.87 8.59 -15.19
N ALA A 210 -13.67 7.34 -15.62
CA ALA A 210 -13.88 6.19 -14.74
C ALA A 210 -12.99 6.29 -13.49
N CYS A 211 -13.57 6.03 -12.32
CA CYS A 211 -12.82 6.00 -11.06
C CYS A 211 -11.78 4.87 -11.12
N PRO A 212 -10.51 5.15 -10.76
CA PRO A 212 -9.46 4.14 -10.82
C PRO A 212 -9.68 3.08 -9.73
N THR A 213 -9.12 1.89 -9.97
CA THR A 213 -8.99 0.83 -8.95
C THR A 213 -7.50 0.57 -8.71
N THR A 214 -7.16 -0.29 -7.74
CA THR A 214 -5.75 -0.63 -7.45
C THR A 214 -5.05 -1.37 -8.59
N HIS A 215 -5.76 -1.85 -9.61
CA HIS A 215 -5.18 -2.46 -10.81
C HIS A 215 -5.17 -1.51 -12.01
N ASP A 216 -5.28 -0.20 -11.80
CA ASP A 216 -5.31 0.77 -12.89
C ASP A 216 -3.94 1.43 -13.14
N PHE A 217 -3.38 1.24 -14.34
CA PHE A 217 -2.11 1.84 -14.76
C PHE A 217 -2.05 3.37 -14.64
N ARG A 218 -3.20 4.04 -14.48
CA ARG A 218 -3.28 5.49 -14.18
C ARG A 218 -2.80 5.87 -12.78
N VAL A 219 -2.85 4.95 -11.82
CA VAL A 219 -2.61 5.25 -10.39
C VAL A 219 -1.60 4.32 -9.70
N VAL A 220 -1.34 3.13 -10.25
CA VAL A 220 -0.31 2.21 -9.72
C VAL A 220 1.10 2.76 -9.88
N ASP A 221 2.01 2.23 -9.07
CA ASP A 221 3.44 2.50 -9.18
C ASP A 221 4.28 1.21 -9.36
N GLN A 222 5.57 1.26 -8.97
CA GLN A 222 6.50 0.13 -9.02
C GLN A 222 6.15 -1.03 -8.09
N ASP A 223 5.49 -0.74 -6.97
CA ASP A 223 5.24 -1.61 -5.84
C ASP A 223 3.72 -1.58 -5.59
N GLN A 224 2.92 -2.09 -6.54
CA GLN A 224 1.47 -2.05 -6.38
C GLN A 224 0.94 -3.08 -5.39
N SER A 225 -0.24 -2.83 -4.84
CA SER A 225 -0.90 -3.74 -3.89
C SER A 225 -0.01 -4.04 -2.67
N ASP A 226 0.75 -3.05 -2.21
CA ASP A 226 1.91 -3.23 -1.31
C ASP A 226 1.67 -3.01 0.16
N ASN A 227 0.54 -2.42 0.54
CA ASN A 227 0.31 -2.05 1.92
C ASN A 227 -1.16 -1.75 2.24
N VAL A 228 -1.44 -1.61 3.52
CA VAL A 228 -2.78 -1.51 4.12
C VAL A 228 -3.18 -0.06 4.36
N VAL A 229 -4.47 0.20 4.57
CA VAL A 229 -4.98 1.57 4.83
C VAL A 229 -5.09 1.89 6.33
N THR A 230 -4.68 0.95 7.17
CA THR A 230 -4.72 1.05 8.63
C THR A 230 -4.07 2.34 9.15
N THR A 231 -4.75 2.96 10.12
CA THR A 231 -4.23 4.12 10.85
C THR A 231 -4.20 3.86 12.36
N TYR A 232 -3.20 4.44 13.02
CA TYR A 232 -3.09 4.46 14.48
C TYR A 232 -3.09 5.90 15.00
N LEU A 233 -3.19 6.05 16.32
CA LEU A 233 -3.01 7.34 16.99
C LEU A 233 -1.75 7.32 17.85
N LEU A 234 -0.95 8.37 17.74
CA LEU A 234 0.11 8.70 18.68
C LEU A 234 -0.34 9.83 19.61
N ILE A 235 -0.64 9.45 20.85
CA ILE A 235 -1.11 10.34 21.90
C ILE A 235 0.08 10.78 22.75
N GLY A 236 0.25 12.09 22.94
CA GLY A 236 1.30 12.64 23.80
C GLY A 236 2.74 12.27 23.40
N ASN A 237 2.96 11.92 22.13
CA ASN A 237 4.24 11.46 21.56
C ASN A 237 4.82 10.17 22.15
N ASN A 238 4.08 9.45 23.00
CA ASN A 238 4.60 8.23 23.65
C ASN A 238 3.56 7.12 23.85
N THR A 239 2.29 7.36 23.49
CA THR A 239 1.21 6.40 23.71
C THR A 239 0.58 6.00 22.38
N LEU A 240 0.66 4.73 22.02
CA LEU A 240 0.06 4.18 20.81
C LEU A 240 -1.35 3.66 21.07
N SER A 241 -2.26 3.82 20.10
CA SER A 241 -3.58 3.23 20.18
C SER A 241 -4.18 2.98 18.80
N GLN A 242 -5.18 2.09 18.75
CA GLN A 242 -6.04 1.95 17.58
C GLN A 242 -6.80 3.27 17.36
N ASN A 243 -6.99 3.66 16.10
CA ASN A 243 -7.74 4.85 15.72
C ASN A 243 -9.27 4.61 15.76
N THR A 244 -9.77 4.06 16.87
CA THR A 244 -11.20 3.84 17.08
C THR A 244 -11.94 5.19 17.15
N PRO A 245 -13.25 5.25 16.87
CA PRO A 245 -14.03 6.48 17.04
C PRO A 245 -13.93 7.05 18.47
N ALA A 246 -13.85 6.16 19.48
CA ALA A 246 -13.70 6.55 20.88
C ALA A 246 -12.33 7.18 21.17
N ASN A 247 -11.23 6.54 20.74
CA ASN A 247 -9.88 7.06 20.96
C ASN A 247 -9.65 8.35 20.17
N ASN A 248 -10.14 8.45 18.94
CA ASN A 248 -10.03 9.64 18.11
C ASN A 248 -10.75 10.84 18.76
N LYS A 249 -12.01 10.64 19.18
CA LYS A 249 -12.80 11.66 19.88
C LYS A 249 -12.17 12.09 21.21
N ALA A 250 -11.60 11.14 21.97
CA ALA A 250 -10.96 11.42 23.25
C ALA A 250 -9.61 12.15 23.09
N ASN A 251 -8.96 12.05 21.93
CA ASN A 251 -7.63 12.57 21.68
C ASN A 251 -7.57 13.41 20.38
N PRO A 252 -8.29 14.55 20.30
CA PRO A 252 -8.37 15.35 19.08
C PRO A 252 -7.03 15.94 18.62
N ASN A 253 -6.02 15.96 19.50
CA ASN A 253 -4.66 16.45 19.20
C ASN A 253 -3.65 15.32 18.94
N ALA A 254 -4.10 14.05 18.94
CA ALA A 254 -3.20 12.94 18.64
C ALA A 254 -2.74 13.01 17.18
N ALA A 255 -1.48 12.67 16.93
CA ALA A 255 -1.01 12.51 15.57
C ALA A 255 -1.62 11.23 14.98
N VAL A 256 -2.25 11.34 13.82
CA VAL A 256 -2.70 10.18 13.06
C VAL A 256 -1.49 9.60 12.35
N LEU A 257 -1.21 8.34 12.65
CA LEU A 257 -0.14 7.58 12.05
C LEU A 257 -0.72 6.79 10.87
N SER A 258 -0.37 7.17 9.64
CA SER A 258 -0.79 6.51 8.40
C SER A 258 0.40 6.28 7.47
N ASN A 259 0.29 5.32 6.55
CA ASN A 259 1.19 5.24 5.40
C ASN A 259 0.57 5.94 4.19
N ALA A 260 1.37 6.10 3.14
CA ALA A 260 0.90 6.57 1.83
C ALA A 260 0.90 5.41 0.80
N SER A 261 0.50 4.20 1.23
CA SER A 261 0.29 3.00 0.39
C SER A 261 -0.48 3.29 -0.90
N ASP A 262 -0.35 2.48 -1.94
CA ASP A 262 -1.23 2.57 -3.12
C ASP A 262 -2.73 2.52 -2.77
N ASN A 263 -3.13 1.63 -1.87
CA ASN A 263 -4.52 1.53 -1.40
C ASN A 263 -4.97 2.80 -0.66
N ALA A 264 -4.13 3.30 0.25
CA ALA A 264 -4.43 4.53 0.99
C ALA A 264 -4.39 5.76 0.08
N LEU A 265 -3.45 5.81 -0.86
CA LEU A 265 -3.28 6.86 -1.86
C LEU A 265 -4.53 6.98 -2.73
N ILE A 266 -5.03 5.85 -3.24
CA ILE A 266 -6.25 5.84 -4.05
C ILE A 266 -7.42 6.30 -3.20
N THR A 267 -7.69 5.61 -2.09
CA THR A 267 -8.96 5.77 -1.36
C THR A 267 -9.05 7.04 -0.51
N GLN A 268 -7.92 7.59 -0.05
CA GLN A 268 -7.89 8.77 0.83
C GLN A 268 -7.48 10.06 0.11
N PHE A 269 -6.87 9.99 -1.07
CA PHE A 269 -6.34 11.17 -1.77
C PHE A 269 -6.82 11.29 -3.22
N ILE A 270 -6.65 10.26 -4.04
CA ILE A 270 -7.03 10.32 -5.47
C ILE A 270 -8.55 10.32 -5.61
N ASP A 271 -9.25 9.37 -4.99
CA ASP A 271 -10.70 9.26 -5.09
C ASP A 271 -11.41 10.54 -4.63
N PRO A 272 -11.13 11.11 -3.45
CA PRO A 272 -11.70 12.38 -3.04
C PRO A 272 -11.39 13.53 -4.00
N ALA A 273 -10.17 13.61 -4.55
CA ALA A 273 -9.80 14.65 -5.50
C ALA A 273 -10.54 14.54 -6.84
N LEU A 274 -10.90 13.32 -7.26
CA LEU A 274 -11.70 13.05 -8.45
C LEU A 274 -13.21 13.12 -8.18
N GLY A 275 -13.63 13.10 -6.91
CA GLY A 275 -15.04 12.93 -6.53
C GLY A 275 -15.55 11.49 -6.69
N CYS A 276 -14.65 10.52 -6.63
CA CYS A 276 -14.95 9.10 -6.58
C CYS A 276 -15.25 8.66 -5.15
N ALA A 277 -16.02 7.57 -5.01
CA ALA A 277 -16.37 7.00 -3.72
C ALA A 277 -15.59 5.70 -3.51
N PRO A 278 -14.72 5.61 -2.49
CA PRO A 278 -14.01 4.36 -2.20
C PRO A 278 -14.99 3.30 -1.67
N TYR A 279 -14.71 2.03 -1.93
CA TYR A 279 -15.46 0.94 -1.32
C TYR A 279 -15.09 0.83 0.16
N GLN A 280 -16.07 1.06 1.03
CA GLN A 280 -15.87 1.02 2.48
C GLN A 280 -16.66 -0.11 3.14
N ASN A 281 -16.08 -0.64 4.20
CA ASN A 281 -16.61 -1.73 5.00
C ASN A 281 -16.64 -1.34 6.48
N PRO A 282 -17.57 -1.91 7.29
CA PRO A 282 -17.63 -1.66 8.72
C PRO A 282 -16.27 -1.92 9.39
N CYS A 283 -15.80 -0.94 10.17
CA CYS A 283 -14.54 -1.01 10.88
C CYS A 283 -14.64 -0.40 12.28
N THR A 284 -14.54 -1.23 13.32
CA THR A 284 -14.64 -0.77 14.72
C THR A 284 -13.37 -0.04 15.19
N THR A 285 -12.26 -0.24 14.49
CA THR A 285 -10.93 0.32 14.82
C THR A 285 -10.55 1.52 13.95
N CYS A 286 -11.49 2.03 13.15
CA CYS A 286 -11.29 3.13 12.23
C CYS A 286 -12.11 4.36 12.66
N PRO A 287 -11.64 5.59 12.38
CA PRO A 287 -12.16 6.80 13.04
C PRO A 287 -13.63 7.08 12.72
N THR A 288 -14.09 6.71 11.53
CA THR A 288 -15.48 6.93 11.06
C THR A 288 -16.38 5.72 11.27
N GLY A 289 -15.86 4.60 11.79
CA GLY A 289 -16.59 3.34 11.86
C GLY A 289 -16.67 2.58 10.52
N GLN A 290 -16.05 3.12 9.47
CA GLN A 290 -15.98 2.55 8.12
C GLN A 290 -14.55 2.71 7.59
N SER A 291 -14.11 1.80 6.74
CA SER A 291 -12.80 1.90 6.10
C SER A 291 -12.77 1.14 4.77
N PRO A 292 -12.05 1.64 3.76
CA PRO A 292 -11.51 0.75 2.74
C PRO A 292 -10.53 -0.24 3.37
N ALA A 293 -10.01 -1.16 2.58
CA ALA A 293 -8.99 -2.12 3.00
C ALA A 293 -8.29 -2.69 1.77
N LEU A 294 -7.03 -3.10 1.94
CA LEU A 294 -6.28 -3.77 0.87
C LEU A 294 -7.11 -4.89 0.25
N ALA A 295 -7.64 -5.76 1.10
CA ALA A 295 -8.38 -6.94 0.67
C ALA A 295 -9.63 -6.59 -0.16
N THR A 296 -10.35 -5.54 0.18
CA THR A 296 -11.60 -5.15 -0.49
C THR A 296 -11.34 -4.30 -1.74
N ASP A 297 -10.29 -3.50 -1.74
CA ASP A 297 -9.86 -2.75 -2.92
C ASP A 297 -9.33 -3.71 -4.01
N GLU A 298 -8.52 -4.70 -3.63
CA GLU A 298 -8.04 -5.74 -4.56
C GLU A 298 -9.17 -6.62 -5.08
N LEU A 299 -10.15 -6.96 -4.23
CA LEU A 299 -11.35 -7.69 -4.65
C LEU A 299 -12.18 -6.86 -5.63
N LEU A 300 -12.34 -5.55 -5.37
CA LEU A 300 -13.02 -4.63 -6.27
C LEU A 300 -12.29 -4.54 -7.61
N ALA A 301 -10.97 -4.38 -7.60
CA ALA A 301 -10.14 -4.30 -8.81
C ALA A 301 -10.19 -5.57 -9.66
N PHE A 302 -10.25 -6.74 -9.01
CA PHE A 302 -10.42 -8.03 -9.70
C PHE A 302 -11.74 -8.12 -10.50
N TYR A 303 -12.84 -7.61 -9.95
CA TYR A 303 -14.17 -7.66 -10.60
C TYR A 303 -14.44 -6.48 -11.54
N PHE A 304 -13.73 -5.36 -11.36
CA PHE A 304 -13.82 -4.18 -12.20
C PHE A 304 -12.45 -3.81 -12.78
N PRO A 305 -11.84 -4.68 -13.61
CA PRO A 305 -10.55 -4.38 -14.21
C PRO A 305 -10.70 -3.23 -15.22
N PRO A 306 -9.66 -2.38 -15.37
CA PRO A 306 -9.65 -1.35 -16.39
C PRO A 306 -9.79 -1.93 -17.80
N ALA A 307 -10.38 -1.16 -18.73
CA ALA A 307 -10.60 -1.59 -20.11
C ALA A 307 -9.29 -1.91 -20.87
N GLY A 308 -8.17 -1.28 -20.49
CA GLY A 308 -6.84 -1.55 -21.04
C GLY A 308 -6.16 -2.80 -20.48
N GLY A 309 -6.83 -3.52 -19.58
CA GLY A 309 -6.27 -4.63 -18.82
C GLY A 309 -5.78 -4.20 -17.42
N PRO A 310 -5.74 -5.12 -16.45
CA PRO A 310 -5.28 -4.82 -15.10
C PRO A 310 -3.77 -4.68 -15.05
N ALA A 311 -3.29 -3.71 -14.27
CA ALA A 311 -1.94 -3.73 -13.74
C ALA A 311 -1.84 -4.89 -12.74
N LEU A 312 -1.02 -5.89 -13.05
CA LEU A 312 -0.72 -7.02 -12.15
C LEU A 312 0.77 -7.00 -11.80
N VAL A 313 1.12 -7.43 -10.58
CA VAL A 313 2.48 -7.32 -10.03
C VAL A 313 3.50 -7.92 -11.00
N PRO A 314 4.42 -7.14 -11.60
CA PRO A 314 5.28 -7.61 -12.68
C PRO A 314 6.53 -8.34 -12.17
N LEU A 315 7.26 -9.01 -13.07
CA LEU A 315 8.48 -9.75 -12.75
C LEU A 315 9.66 -8.87 -12.30
N ASN A 316 9.64 -7.57 -12.63
CA ASN A 316 10.64 -6.59 -12.24
C ASN A 316 10.21 -5.74 -11.03
N ASP A 317 9.10 -6.08 -10.37
CA ASP A 317 8.71 -5.44 -9.12
C ASP A 317 9.79 -5.71 -8.05
N PRO A 318 10.32 -4.66 -7.40
CA PRO A 318 11.38 -4.76 -6.39
C PRO A 318 11.10 -5.71 -5.23
N MET A 319 9.84 -5.86 -4.81
CA MET A 319 9.44 -6.71 -3.69
C MET A 319 9.47 -8.20 -4.06
N VAL A 320 9.42 -8.53 -5.35
CA VAL A 320 9.36 -9.92 -5.84
C VAL A 320 10.65 -10.38 -6.53
N LEU A 321 11.70 -9.56 -6.51
CA LEU A 321 13.05 -9.96 -6.89
C LEU A 321 13.69 -10.88 -5.83
N VAL A 322 14.54 -11.80 -6.29
CA VAL A 322 15.43 -12.59 -5.43
C VAL A 322 16.86 -12.25 -5.81
N ASN A 323 17.62 -11.63 -4.90
CA ASN A 323 18.97 -11.12 -5.16
C ASN A 323 19.03 -10.22 -6.41
N GLY A 324 18.06 -9.30 -6.53
CA GLY A 324 17.92 -8.41 -7.68
C GLY A 324 17.50 -9.07 -9.00
N GLN A 325 17.15 -10.36 -9.01
CA GLN A 325 16.73 -11.08 -10.23
C GLN A 325 15.23 -11.45 -10.21
N PRO A 326 14.54 -11.44 -11.36
CA PRO A 326 13.15 -11.88 -11.46
C PRO A 326 12.92 -13.31 -10.95
N SER A 327 11.79 -13.54 -10.28
CA SER A 327 11.44 -14.85 -9.73
C SER A 327 9.94 -15.11 -9.85
N LEU A 328 9.55 -15.95 -10.82
CA LEU A 328 8.15 -16.33 -11.00
C LEU A 328 7.52 -16.96 -9.75
N PRO A 329 8.20 -17.84 -8.99
CA PRO A 329 7.66 -18.34 -7.74
C PRO A 329 7.40 -17.24 -6.70
N LYS A 330 8.30 -16.25 -6.59
CA LYS A 330 8.14 -15.16 -5.60
C LYS A 330 7.00 -14.21 -6.01
N VAL A 331 6.88 -13.89 -7.30
CA VAL A 331 5.72 -13.13 -7.83
C VAL A 331 4.41 -13.86 -7.52
N ASN A 332 4.35 -15.17 -7.74
CA ASN A 332 3.14 -15.95 -7.48
C ASN A 332 2.74 -15.95 -6.00
N LEU A 333 3.70 -16.09 -5.09
CA LEU A 333 3.43 -15.97 -3.65
C LEU A 333 2.89 -14.58 -3.28
N TYR A 334 3.41 -13.52 -3.92
CA TYR A 334 2.90 -12.17 -3.70
C TYR A 334 1.47 -12.00 -4.23
N ARG A 335 1.22 -12.43 -5.48
CA ARG A 335 -0.09 -12.37 -6.13
C ARG A 335 -1.15 -13.21 -5.42
N ASP A 336 -0.77 -14.33 -4.80
CA ASP A 336 -1.63 -15.10 -3.89
C ASP A 336 -2.08 -14.27 -2.67
N GLY A 337 -1.18 -13.44 -2.16
CA GLY A 337 -1.43 -12.52 -1.06
C GLY A 337 -2.37 -11.39 -1.40
N THR A 338 -2.44 -10.98 -2.66
CA THR A 338 -3.28 -9.86 -3.14
C THR A 338 -4.48 -10.33 -3.97
N GLY A 339 -4.67 -11.65 -4.11
CA GLY A 339 -5.81 -12.23 -4.83
C GLY A 339 -5.72 -12.11 -6.35
N GLN A 340 -4.56 -11.71 -6.87
CA GLN A 340 -4.28 -11.57 -8.31
C GLN A 340 -4.11 -12.93 -9.00
N PRO A 341 -4.37 -13.04 -10.31
CA PRO A 341 -4.07 -14.25 -11.08
C PRO A 341 -2.57 -14.59 -11.05
N HIS A 342 -2.24 -15.89 -10.99
CA HIS A 342 -0.85 -16.33 -11.04
C HIS A 342 -0.12 -15.76 -12.27
N ALA A 343 1.11 -15.36 -12.03
CA ALA A 343 2.03 -14.89 -13.01
C ALA A 343 2.49 -15.99 -13.98
N ASP A 344 2.60 -15.59 -15.24
CA ASP A 344 3.41 -16.22 -16.25
C ASP A 344 4.29 -15.15 -16.94
N ASN A 345 5.11 -15.56 -17.91
CA ASN A 345 6.00 -14.63 -18.60
C ASN A 345 5.26 -13.59 -19.46
N ASN A 346 3.97 -13.77 -19.75
CA ASN A 346 3.18 -12.85 -20.55
C ASN A 346 2.50 -11.81 -19.65
N ASN A 347 1.75 -12.25 -18.64
CA ASN A 347 0.95 -11.39 -17.77
C ASN A 347 1.78 -10.70 -16.66
N ALA A 348 3.07 -11.00 -16.56
CA ALA A 348 4.02 -10.35 -15.64
C ALA A 348 5.22 -9.72 -16.39
N SER A 349 5.09 -9.49 -17.70
CA SER A 349 6.13 -8.89 -18.54
C SER A 349 6.54 -7.50 -18.05
N ALA A 350 7.81 -7.36 -17.66
CA ALA A 350 8.42 -6.10 -17.23
C ALA A 350 8.33 -5.01 -18.31
N VAL A 351 8.57 -5.36 -19.58
CA VAL A 351 8.52 -4.42 -20.71
C VAL A 351 7.10 -3.92 -20.91
N THR A 352 6.12 -4.84 -20.90
CA THR A 352 4.71 -4.49 -21.07
C THR A 352 4.24 -3.61 -19.91
N TYR A 353 4.60 -3.94 -18.67
CA TYR A 353 4.25 -3.12 -17.51
C TYR A 353 4.86 -1.72 -17.62
N CYS A 354 6.14 -1.60 -17.98
CA CYS A 354 6.81 -0.32 -18.19
C CYS A 354 6.21 0.51 -19.33
N GLN A 355 5.70 -0.12 -20.39
CA GLN A 355 4.96 0.59 -21.43
C GLN A 355 3.64 1.13 -20.88
N GLN A 356 2.90 0.30 -20.14
CA GLN A 356 1.56 0.65 -19.67
C GLN A 356 1.56 1.67 -18.53
N ILE A 357 2.54 1.65 -17.63
CA ILE A 357 2.64 2.64 -16.53
C ILE A 357 2.85 4.07 -17.05
N ALA A 358 3.22 4.27 -18.33
CA ALA A 358 3.22 5.59 -18.97
C ALA A 358 1.84 6.29 -18.93
N GLN A 359 0.75 5.53 -18.77
CA GLN A 359 -0.59 6.07 -18.53
C GLN A 359 -0.65 6.91 -17.24
N SER A 360 0.09 6.53 -16.19
CA SER A 360 0.13 7.25 -14.91
C SER A 360 0.60 8.69 -15.09
N GLY A 361 1.73 8.91 -15.76
CA GLY A 361 2.23 10.27 -16.02
C GLY A 361 1.26 11.13 -16.86
N ILE A 362 0.58 10.54 -17.83
CA ILE A 362 -0.45 11.25 -18.62
C ILE A 362 -1.65 11.61 -17.74
N PHE A 363 -2.11 10.68 -16.92
CA PHE A 363 -3.24 10.88 -16.01
C PHE A 363 -2.95 11.97 -14.96
N ILE A 364 -1.76 11.93 -14.35
CA ILE A 364 -1.30 12.94 -13.39
C ILE A 364 -1.29 14.33 -14.04
N ASN A 365 -0.78 14.44 -15.28
CA ASN A 365 -0.74 15.71 -16.00
C ASN A 365 -2.15 16.22 -16.36
N GLN A 366 -3.04 15.33 -16.81
CA GLN A 366 -4.43 15.69 -17.15
C GLN A 366 -5.22 16.22 -15.94
N ASN A 367 -4.92 15.72 -14.74
CA ASN A 367 -5.59 16.09 -13.49
C ASN A 367 -4.76 17.07 -12.64
N GLN A 368 -3.74 17.72 -13.21
CA GLN A 368 -2.80 18.57 -12.47
C GLN A 368 -3.49 19.63 -11.61
N GLN A 369 -4.53 20.30 -12.13
CA GLN A 369 -5.25 21.32 -11.38
C GLN A 369 -5.95 20.74 -10.15
N LEU A 370 -6.65 19.60 -10.29
CA LEU A 370 -7.33 18.92 -9.19
C LEU A 370 -6.32 18.49 -8.12
N PHE A 371 -5.22 17.85 -8.54
CA PHE A 371 -4.21 17.33 -7.63
C PHE A 371 -3.32 18.40 -7.01
N THR A 372 -3.16 19.57 -7.65
CA THR A 372 -2.48 20.71 -7.03
C THR A 372 -3.29 21.29 -5.87
N ASN A 373 -4.62 21.22 -5.96
CA ASN A 373 -5.54 21.72 -4.94
C ASN A 373 -5.77 20.73 -3.78
N ALA A 374 -5.27 19.50 -3.90
CA ALA A 374 -5.37 18.46 -2.87
C ALA A 374 -4.09 18.40 -2.00
N GLY A 375 -4.26 18.09 -0.72
CA GLY A 375 -3.16 17.92 0.22
C GLY A 375 -2.26 16.75 -0.15
N SER A 376 -0.96 16.84 0.19
CA SER A 376 -0.01 15.76 -0.02
C SER A 376 -0.18 14.64 1.01
N PRO A 377 -0.11 13.36 0.60
CA PRO A 377 0.03 12.22 1.51
C PRO A 377 1.31 12.28 2.37
N ALA A 378 2.37 12.92 1.86
CA ALA A 378 3.65 13.09 2.56
C ALA A 378 4.15 14.54 2.42
N PRO A 379 3.65 15.49 3.24
CA PRO A 379 3.98 16.91 3.13
C PRO A 379 5.47 17.24 3.30
N ASN A 380 6.22 16.38 3.98
CA ASN A 380 7.68 16.51 4.16
C ASN A 380 8.47 16.06 2.93
N THR A 381 7.81 15.49 1.91
CA THR A 381 8.46 14.98 0.70
C THR A 381 7.95 15.70 -0.55
N ALA A 382 6.65 16.02 -0.59
CA ALA A 382 6.02 16.78 -1.67
C ALA A 382 4.92 17.68 -1.11
N ASN A 383 4.76 18.88 -1.66
CA ASN A 383 3.88 19.90 -1.08
C ASN A 383 2.38 19.75 -1.40
N ASN A 384 2.00 18.99 -2.42
CA ASN A 384 0.60 18.69 -2.77
C ASN A 384 0.49 17.32 -3.46
N LEU A 385 -0.74 16.86 -3.75
CA LEU A 385 -0.95 15.55 -4.37
C LEU A 385 -0.33 15.47 -5.78
N PHE A 386 -0.36 16.54 -6.57
CA PHE A 386 0.26 16.56 -7.90
C PHE A 386 1.77 16.30 -7.83
N THR A 387 2.49 17.03 -6.98
CA THR A 387 3.93 16.87 -6.82
C THR A 387 4.29 15.52 -6.20
N PHE A 388 3.45 15.00 -5.31
CA PHE A 388 3.63 13.66 -4.73
C PHE A 388 3.50 12.55 -5.79
N LEU A 389 2.43 12.58 -6.59
CA LEU A 389 2.19 11.58 -7.65
C LEU A 389 3.26 11.66 -8.73
N ALA A 390 3.63 12.87 -9.18
CA ALA A 390 4.68 13.04 -10.19
C ALA A 390 6.04 12.52 -9.69
N MET A 391 6.37 12.75 -8.42
CA MET A 391 7.58 12.22 -7.79
C MET A 391 7.55 10.69 -7.70
N ARG A 392 6.45 10.07 -7.23
CA ARG A 392 6.32 8.60 -7.20
C ARG A 392 6.44 8.00 -8.59
N PHE A 393 5.69 8.51 -9.56
CA PHE A 393 5.78 8.04 -10.95
C PHE A 393 7.20 8.16 -11.51
N SER A 394 7.90 9.28 -11.26
CA SER A 394 9.29 9.46 -11.70
C SER A 394 10.23 8.41 -11.10
N ALA A 395 10.08 8.11 -9.80
CA ALA A 395 10.88 7.09 -9.13
C ALA A 395 10.58 5.69 -9.68
N SER A 396 9.30 5.34 -9.80
CA SER A 396 8.86 4.04 -10.31
C SER A 396 9.26 3.77 -11.75
N PHE A 397 9.18 4.78 -12.61
CA PHE A 397 9.62 4.67 -14.00
C PHE A 397 11.16 4.64 -14.14
N GLY A 398 11.87 5.15 -13.14
CA GLY A 398 13.32 5.29 -13.12
C GLY A 398 14.10 3.97 -13.04
N PRO A 399 15.43 4.04 -12.94
CA PRO A 399 16.27 2.87 -12.68
C PRO A 399 15.99 2.26 -11.31
N ALA A 400 16.56 1.08 -11.04
CA ALA A 400 16.49 0.44 -9.72
C ALA A 400 16.82 1.45 -8.58
N PRO A 401 16.04 1.45 -7.49
CA PRO A 401 15.03 0.46 -7.12
C PRO A 401 13.66 0.64 -7.78
N GLY A 402 13.48 1.54 -8.76
CA GLY A 402 12.28 1.55 -9.59
C GLY A 402 12.23 0.37 -10.56
N LEU A 403 11.22 0.35 -11.44
CA LEU A 403 10.98 -0.74 -12.41
C LEU A 403 12.06 -0.84 -13.50
N GLY A 404 12.96 0.15 -13.63
CA GLY A 404 13.99 0.16 -14.66
C GLY A 404 13.46 0.50 -16.05
N CYS A 405 12.32 1.20 -16.15
CA CYS A 405 11.66 1.45 -17.45
C CYS A 405 12.50 2.29 -18.41
N THR A 406 13.29 3.23 -17.91
CA THR A 406 14.23 4.00 -18.73
C THR A 406 15.22 3.10 -19.48
N GLY A 407 15.74 2.06 -18.82
CA GLY A 407 16.64 1.07 -19.42
C GLY A 407 15.92 0.08 -20.31
N LEU A 408 14.79 -0.48 -19.84
CA LEU A 408 14.00 -1.48 -20.58
C LEU A 408 13.42 -0.94 -21.89
N LEU A 409 13.04 0.33 -21.91
CA LEU A 409 12.43 0.99 -23.08
C LEU A 409 13.42 1.86 -23.86
N ASN A 410 14.64 2.04 -23.35
CA ASN A 410 15.65 2.93 -23.90
C ASN A 410 15.14 4.37 -24.10
N VAL A 411 14.61 4.95 -23.02
CA VAL A 411 14.05 6.31 -22.98
C VAL A 411 14.55 7.08 -21.76
N ALA A 412 14.51 8.41 -21.82
CA ALA A 412 14.79 9.25 -20.66
C ALA A 412 13.62 9.20 -19.66
N ASN A 413 13.88 9.56 -18.40
CA ASN A 413 12.80 9.77 -17.43
C ASN A 413 11.91 10.93 -17.92
N PRO A 414 10.59 10.74 -18.05
CA PRO A 414 9.69 11.75 -18.61
C PRO A 414 9.34 12.86 -17.61
N VAL A 415 9.81 12.80 -16.37
CA VAL A 415 9.48 13.76 -15.30
C VAL A 415 10.71 14.56 -14.90
N SER A 416 10.53 15.88 -14.80
CA SER A 416 11.48 16.80 -14.17
C SER A 416 10.88 17.35 -12.88
N LEU A 417 11.58 17.20 -11.76
CA LEU A 417 11.15 17.65 -10.44
C LEU A 417 11.91 18.90 -10.00
N THR A 418 11.21 19.81 -9.32
CA THR A 418 11.81 20.97 -8.64
C THR A 418 11.65 20.79 -7.14
N MET A 419 12.74 20.94 -6.40
CA MET A 419 12.77 20.82 -4.94
C MET A 419 13.09 22.15 -4.27
N ASP A 420 12.59 22.34 -3.05
CA ASP A 420 13.01 23.45 -2.19
C ASP A 420 14.36 23.17 -1.50
N GLY A 421 14.81 24.11 -0.65
CA GLY A 421 16.06 23.97 0.09
C GLY A 421 16.09 22.83 1.13
N ASN A 422 14.93 22.23 1.45
CA ASN A 422 14.79 21.09 2.35
C ASN A 422 14.65 19.76 1.60
N GLY A 423 14.64 19.78 0.26
CA GLY A 423 14.43 18.59 -0.58
C GLY A 423 12.96 18.24 -0.81
N VAL A 424 12.01 19.11 -0.43
CA VAL A 424 10.58 18.90 -0.67
C VAL A 424 10.28 19.21 -2.13
N VAL A 425 9.63 18.29 -2.84
CA VAL A 425 9.18 18.53 -4.22
C VAL A 425 8.07 19.57 -4.22
N THR A 426 8.33 20.69 -4.90
CA THR A 426 7.44 21.86 -4.95
C THR A 426 6.82 22.10 -6.32
N ALA A 427 7.41 21.55 -7.38
CA ALA A 427 6.84 21.53 -8.72
C ALA A 427 7.34 20.31 -9.52
N ALA A 428 6.59 19.94 -10.56
CA ALA A 428 6.97 18.90 -11.50
C ALA A 428 6.49 19.25 -12.92
N THR A 429 7.25 18.82 -13.93
CA THR A 429 6.88 18.87 -15.34
C THR A 429 6.91 17.46 -15.91
N ILE A 430 5.86 17.06 -16.63
CA ILE A 430 5.73 15.73 -17.22
C ILE A 430 5.73 15.85 -18.75
N ASN A 431 6.65 15.16 -19.43
CA ASN A 431 6.73 15.10 -20.88
C ASN A 431 5.69 14.09 -21.44
N THR A 432 4.46 14.54 -21.57
CA THR A 432 3.34 13.72 -22.07
C THR A 432 3.53 13.23 -23.50
N GLN A 433 4.25 13.98 -24.35
CA GLN A 433 4.56 13.55 -25.72
C GLN A 433 5.42 12.28 -25.73
N SER A 434 6.44 12.21 -24.87
CA SER A 434 7.27 11.00 -24.72
C SER A 434 6.45 9.83 -24.20
N LEU A 435 5.53 10.06 -23.26
CA LEU A 435 4.65 9.02 -22.71
C LEU A 435 3.69 8.47 -23.76
N GLN A 436 3.12 9.33 -24.60
CA GLN A 436 2.27 8.93 -25.72
C GLN A 436 3.03 8.07 -26.74
N GLN A 437 4.29 8.40 -27.02
CA GLN A 437 5.15 7.59 -27.89
C GLN A 437 5.42 6.20 -27.30
N ILE A 438 5.69 6.13 -25.99
CA ILE A 438 5.88 4.85 -25.28
C ILE A 438 4.63 3.98 -25.39
N LEU A 439 3.44 4.55 -25.15
CA LEU A 439 2.16 3.82 -25.27
C LEU A 439 1.86 3.37 -26.70
N ALA A 440 2.32 4.11 -27.71
CA ALA A 440 2.22 3.71 -29.11
C ALA A 440 3.23 2.61 -29.51
N GLY A 441 4.06 2.14 -28.57
CA GLY A 441 5.08 1.11 -28.82
C GLY A 441 6.36 1.64 -29.48
N ALA A 442 6.55 2.96 -29.57
CA ALA A 442 7.78 3.54 -30.08
C ALA A 442 8.88 3.46 -28.99
N THR A 443 9.71 2.42 -29.06
CA THR A 443 10.94 2.31 -28.25
C THR A 443 12.12 2.89 -29.02
N GLY A 444 12.74 3.95 -28.49
CA GLY A 444 13.94 4.57 -29.06
C GLY A 444 13.67 5.64 -30.12
N GLY A 445 13.99 6.88 -29.78
CA GLY A 445 13.98 8.00 -30.70
C GLY A 445 14.09 9.35 -30.00
N ALA A 446 15.29 9.67 -29.51
CA ALA A 446 15.66 11.07 -29.33
C ALA A 446 15.61 11.72 -30.71
N THR A 447 14.45 12.27 -31.07
CA THR A 447 14.34 13.09 -32.27
C THR A 447 14.92 14.44 -31.88
N THR A 448 16.15 14.69 -32.34
CA THR A 448 16.71 16.02 -32.50
C THR A 448 15.63 16.98 -32.97
N VAL A 449 15.42 18.06 -32.22
CA VAL A 449 14.59 19.19 -32.63
C VAL A 449 15.22 19.78 -33.89
N ALA A 450 14.79 19.31 -35.06
CA ALA A 450 15.06 19.99 -36.31
C ALA A 450 14.02 21.11 -36.43
N SER A 451 14.50 22.34 -36.17
CA SER A 451 13.76 23.56 -36.44
C SER A 451 13.38 23.61 -37.93
N SER A 452 12.08 23.64 -38.22
CA SER A 452 11.58 24.16 -39.48
C SER A 452 10.66 25.34 -39.19
N THR A 453 11.25 26.53 -39.22
CA THR A 453 10.57 27.79 -39.48
C THR A 453 9.69 27.65 -40.72
N SER A 454 8.42 28.01 -40.60
CA SER A 454 7.63 28.46 -41.75
C SER A 454 6.71 29.60 -41.31
N PRO A 455 6.68 30.72 -42.07
CA PRO A 455 6.06 31.97 -41.62
C PRO A 455 4.54 31.99 -41.84
N SER A 456 3.92 32.82 -41.00
CA SER A 456 2.53 33.25 -41.01
C SER A 456 2.10 33.92 -42.33
N ALA A 457 0.86 33.64 -42.78
CA ALA A 457 0.05 34.60 -43.53
C ALA A 457 -1.44 34.33 -43.28
N SER A 458 -2.13 35.37 -42.80
CA SER A 458 -3.57 35.47 -42.56
C SER A 458 -4.32 36.06 -43.76
N ALA A 459 -5.66 35.95 -43.69
CA ALA A 459 -6.73 36.65 -44.44
C ALA A 459 -7.23 35.96 -45.72
N SER A 460 -8.52 35.95 -46.09
CA SER A 460 -9.82 36.31 -45.47
C SER A 460 -10.94 35.93 -46.46
N THR A 461 -12.08 35.48 -45.95
CA THR A 461 -13.48 35.64 -46.47
C THR A 461 -13.82 35.43 -47.95
N ALA A 462 -14.76 34.51 -48.23
CA ALA A 462 -15.98 34.80 -49.00
C ALA A 462 -17.05 33.74 -48.75
N ALA A 463 -18.25 34.19 -48.38
CA ALA A 463 -19.47 33.40 -48.26
C ALA A 463 -20.17 33.25 -49.64
N SER A 464 -20.88 32.15 -49.85
CA SER A 464 -22.06 32.09 -50.73
C SER A 464 -22.96 30.91 -50.35
N SER A 465 -24.21 31.26 -50.07
CA SER A 465 -25.40 30.45 -49.83
C SER A 465 -25.89 29.67 -51.06
N VAL A 466 -26.58 28.54 -50.88
CA VAL A 466 -27.97 28.25 -51.35
C VAL A 466 -28.44 26.88 -50.81
N SER A 467 -29.75 26.83 -50.51
CA SER A 467 -30.54 25.84 -49.77
C SER A 467 -30.81 24.46 -50.41
N ALA A 468 -31.11 23.53 -49.50
CA ALA A 468 -32.19 22.52 -49.47
C ALA A 468 -32.56 21.71 -50.72
N GLY A 469 -32.48 20.38 -50.56
CA GLY A 469 -33.19 19.38 -51.35
C GLY A 469 -33.33 18.07 -50.57
N THR A 470 -34.53 17.84 -50.05
CA THR A 470 -35.00 16.58 -49.46
C THR A 470 -34.93 15.42 -50.45
N ASN A 471 -34.45 14.24 -50.00
CA ASN A 471 -35.15 12.97 -50.25
C ASN A 471 -34.62 11.87 -49.32
N ALA A 472 -35.54 11.35 -48.51
CA ALA A 472 -35.40 10.12 -47.77
C ALA A 472 -35.62 8.93 -48.73
N THR A 473 -34.81 7.88 -48.60
CA THR A 473 -35.21 6.54 -49.04
C THR A 473 -34.51 5.52 -48.15
N ALA A 474 -35.33 4.72 -47.47
CA ALA A 474 -34.94 3.60 -46.63
C ALA A 474 -34.41 2.43 -47.46
N LEU A 475 -33.48 1.64 -46.89
CA LEU A 475 -33.25 0.23 -47.22
C LEU A 475 -32.44 -0.39 -46.05
N THR A 476 -33.10 -1.07 -45.11
CA THR A 476 -33.15 -2.54 -44.93
C THR A 476 -31.79 -3.22 -44.69
N THR A 477 -31.68 -3.78 -43.48
CA THR A 477 -30.73 -4.81 -43.05
C THR A 477 -30.91 -6.12 -43.80
N PRO A 478 -29.83 -6.93 -43.91
CA PRO A 478 -30.00 -8.37 -44.03
C PRO A 478 -29.20 -9.14 -42.97
N SER A 479 -29.92 -10.04 -42.28
CA SER A 479 -29.42 -11.31 -41.76
C SER A 479 -30.13 -12.41 -42.58
N PRO A 480 -29.50 -13.55 -42.90
CA PRO A 480 -29.77 -14.81 -42.19
C PRO A 480 -28.49 -15.71 -42.12
N THR A 481 -28.36 -16.82 -41.38
CA THR A 481 -29.26 -17.96 -41.15
C THR A 481 -28.73 -18.78 -39.96
N GLY A 482 -29.63 -19.31 -39.12
CA GLY A 482 -29.32 -20.20 -38.00
C GLY A 482 -29.41 -21.69 -38.33
N VAL A 483 -28.87 -22.51 -37.43
CA VAL A 483 -29.17 -23.93 -37.26
C VAL A 483 -29.77 -24.15 -35.86
N LEU A 484 -30.81 -24.97 -35.82
CA LEU A 484 -31.81 -25.17 -34.77
C LEU A 484 -31.54 -26.46 -33.98
N LEU A 485 -31.81 -26.51 -32.67
CA LEU A 485 -32.42 -27.66 -31.94
C LEU A 485 -32.75 -27.25 -30.48
N HIS A 486 -34.02 -26.93 -30.23
CA HIS A 486 -35.02 -27.66 -29.44
C HIS A 486 -34.82 -27.70 -27.91
N LEU A 487 -35.60 -26.87 -27.20
CA LEU A 487 -36.09 -27.16 -25.84
C LEU A 487 -37.62 -27.23 -25.90
N THR A 488 -38.18 -28.34 -25.45
CA THR A 488 -39.61 -28.51 -25.20
C THR A 488 -39.91 -28.16 -23.74
N SER A 489 -40.77 -27.16 -23.54
CA SER A 489 -41.51 -26.95 -22.28
C SER A 489 -42.95 -27.40 -22.47
N ALA A 490 -43.46 -28.18 -21.52
CA ALA A 490 -44.88 -28.52 -21.44
C ALA A 490 -45.46 -27.85 -20.19
N ALA A 491 -46.52 -27.09 -20.41
CA ALA A 491 -47.34 -26.46 -19.39
C ALA A 491 -48.33 -27.46 -18.78
N GLY A 492 -48.71 -27.22 -17.52
CA GLY A 492 -49.82 -27.88 -16.85
C GLY A 492 -50.28 -27.06 -15.65
N SER A 493 -51.32 -26.26 -15.86
CA SER A 493 -52.02 -25.46 -14.84
C SER A 493 -52.88 -26.33 -13.92
N ALA A 494 -52.93 -26.01 -12.62
CA ALA A 494 -54.16 -26.10 -11.81
C ALA A 494 -54.05 -25.31 -10.50
N THR A 495 -55.10 -24.55 -10.24
CA THR A 495 -55.48 -23.70 -9.10
C THR A 495 -55.70 -24.43 -7.78
N GLN A 496 -55.26 -23.85 -6.65
CA GLN A 496 -56.07 -23.50 -5.45
C GLN A 496 -55.19 -23.10 -4.25
N ALA A 497 -55.68 -22.17 -3.44
CA ALA A 497 -55.23 -21.83 -2.08
C ALA A 497 -56.48 -21.72 -1.18
N PRO A 498 -56.41 -21.59 0.17
CA PRO A 498 -55.44 -22.10 1.16
C PRO A 498 -56.16 -22.85 2.32
N THR A 499 -55.44 -23.49 3.26
CA THR A 499 -55.91 -23.69 4.65
C THR A 499 -54.73 -23.87 5.62
N MET A 500 -54.85 -23.24 6.80
CA MET A 500 -53.92 -23.30 7.92
C MET A 500 -54.03 -24.62 8.70
N GLY A 501 -52.94 -25.08 9.31
CA GLY A 501 -52.99 -25.86 10.54
C GLY A 501 -51.90 -26.91 10.77
N SER A 502 -51.23 -26.77 11.92
CA SER A 502 -50.60 -27.80 12.77
C SER A 502 -49.18 -28.34 12.48
N THR A 503 -48.49 -28.48 13.61
CA THR A 503 -47.11 -28.82 13.99
C THR A 503 -46.58 -30.23 13.63
N PRO A 504 -45.25 -30.49 13.77
CA PRO A 504 -44.53 -31.48 12.98
C PRO A 504 -44.40 -32.85 13.67
N THR A 505 -44.22 -33.91 12.86
CA THR A 505 -43.65 -35.18 13.31
C THR A 505 -42.58 -35.67 12.34
N CYS A 506 -41.57 -36.26 12.94
CA CYS A 506 -40.25 -36.62 12.43
C CYS A 506 -40.28 -37.71 11.35
N MET A 507 -39.47 -37.58 10.27
CA MET A 507 -38.96 -38.73 9.51
C MET A 507 -37.57 -38.48 8.89
N SER A 508 -36.64 -39.33 9.34
CA SER A 508 -35.47 -39.93 8.67
C SER A 508 -34.85 -39.25 7.45
N THR A 509 -33.63 -38.75 7.63
CA THR A 509 -32.68 -38.42 6.56
C THR A 509 -31.96 -39.68 6.07
N ALA A 510 -32.08 -39.98 4.78
CA ALA A 510 -31.24 -40.95 4.09
C ALA A 510 -29.87 -40.34 3.77
N THR A 511 -28.80 -41.03 4.18
CA THR A 511 -27.40 -40.67 3.88
C THR A 511 -27.03 -41.26 2.52
N VAL A 512 -26.61 -40.42 1.57
CA VAL A 512 -25.98 -40.87 0.31
C VAL A 512 -24.46 -40.75 0.48
N THR A 513 -23.78 -41.90 0.49
CA THR A 513 -22.32 -42.00 0.49
C THR A 513 -21.82 -41.92 -0.95
N VAL A 514 -20.96 -40.95 -1.26
CA VAL A 514 -20.22 -40.90 -2.53
C VAL A 514 -18.78 -41.33 -2.27
N THR A 515 -18.38 -42.45 -2.85
CA THR A 515 -17.00 -42.94 -2.84
C THR A 515 -16.25 -42.31 -4.02
N VAL A 516 -15.22 -41.50 -3.74
CA VAL A 516 -14.28 -41.01 -4.75
C VAL A 516 -13.00 -41.84 -4.67
N THR A 517 -12.72 -42.58 -5.73
CA THR A 517 -11.50 -43.38 -5.89
C THR A 517 -10.41 -42.47 -6.47
N ALA A 518 -9.39 -42.13 -5.69
CA ALA A 518 -8.20 -41.44 -6.18
C ALA A 518 -7.12 -42.47 -6.57
N THR A 519 -6.75 -42.48 -7.86
CA THR A 519 -5.63 -43.27 -8.37
C THR A 519 -4.32 -42.58 -8.00
N VAL A 520 -3.50 -43.25 -7.19
CA VAL A 520 -2.15 -42.83 -6.81
C VAL A 520 -1.16 -43.25 -7.90
N CYS A 521 -0.30 -42.33 -8.35
CA CYS A 521 0.89 -42.65 -9.15
C CYS A 521 2.16 -42.41 -8.29
N PRO A 522 3.21 -43.24 -8.44
CA PRO A 522 4.25 -43.41 -7.42
C PRO A 522 5.36 -42.34 -7.44
N THR A 523 5.96 -42.19 -6.26
CA THR A 523 7.11 -41.37 -5.86
C THR A 523 8.34 -41.46 -6.76
N GLN A 524 9.06 -40.33 -6.92
CA GLN A 524 10.49 -40.33 -7.23
C GLN A 524 11.32 -39.49 -6.25
N ALA A 525 12.20 -40.21 -5.56
CA ALA A 525 13.56 -39.90 -5.07
C ALA A 525 13.86 -38.51 -4.47
N SER A 526 14.04 -38.52 -3.15
CA SER A 526 14.84 -37.60 -2.36
C SER A 526 16.32 -37.61 -2.79
N PHE A 527 16.86 -36.42 -3.12
CA PHE A 527 18.30 -36.18 -3.10
C PHE A 527 18.68 -35.55 -1.76
N ALA A 528 19.37 -36.35 -0.93
CA ALA A 528 20.12 -35.87 0.21
C ALA A 528 21.43 -35.25 -0.27
N ALA A 529 21.71 -34.00 0.11
CA ALA A 529 23.04 -33.42 0.01
C ALA A 529 23.63 -33.27 1.42
N SER A 530 24.71 -33.99 1.68
CA SER A 530 25.60 -33.83 2.84
C SER A 530 26.86 -33.00 2.46
N PRO A 531 27.61 -32.47 3.44
CA PRO A 531 28.26 -31.16 3.34
C PRO A 531 29.78 -31.21 3.08
N SER A 532 30.34 -30.16 2.46
CA SER A 532 31.77 -29.78 2.58
C SER A 532 32.08 -28.42 1.90
N PRO A 533 33.23 -27.75 2.16
CA PRO A 533 33.23 -26.48 2.89
C PRO A 533 33.92 -25.31 2.16
N ASN A 534 33.74 -24.11 2.72
CA ASN A 534 34.56 -22.89 2.57
C ASN A 534 34.71 -22.24 1.18
N ALA A 535 33.97 -21.15 0.96
CA ALA A 535 34.43 -19.94 0.24
C ALA A 535 33.49 -18.74 0.57
N PRO A 536 33.98 -17.49 0.55
CA PRO A 536 33.63 -16.46 1.53
C PRO A 536 32.35 -15.66 1.21
N ASN A 537 31.68 -15.24 2.28
CA ASN A 537 30.55 -14.31 2.31
C ASN A 537 30.87 -12.98 1.60
N GLY A 538 30.33 -12.79 0.40
CA GLY A 538 30.18 -11.48 -0.25
C GLY A 538 28.72 -11.05 -0.16
N GLY A 539 28.37 -10.32 0.91
CA GLY A 539 27.04 -9.75 1.10
C GLY A 539 26.79 -8.61 0.12
N TRP A 540 25.84 -8.79 -0.79
CA TRP A 540 25.24 -7.73 -1.58
C TRP A 540 23.98 -7.28 -0.84
N ASN A 541 24.07 -6.11 -0.18
CA ASN A 541 22.98 -5.47 0.54
C ASN A 541 22.16 -4.62 -0.45
N ASP A 542 20.98 -5.10 -0.79
CA ASP A 542 19.99 -4.36 -1.56
C ASP A 542 19.32 -3.32 -0.63
N GLY A 543 19.70 -2.05 -0.82
CA GLY A 543 19.17 -0.93 -0.06
C GLY A 543 17.83 -0.50 -0.61
N TRP A 544 16.77 -0.70 0.17
CA TRP A 544 15.47 -0.07 -0.05
C TRP A 544 15.06 0.68 1.21
N ASN A 545 14.55 1.90 1.06
CA ASN A 545 14.09 2.75 2.16
C ASN A 545 12.78 3.39 1.67
N GLY A 546 11.66 2.70 1.89
CA GLY A 546 10.31 3.27 1.79
C GLY A 546 10.06 4.37 2.82
N GLY A 547 10.95 4.50 3.79
CA GLY A 547 11.17 5.74 4.53
C GLY A 547 11.96 6.68 3.64
N TRP A 548 11.28 7.57 2.94
CA TRP A 548 11.88 8.61 2.10
C TRP A 548 13.07 9.26 2.84
N ASN A 549 14.28 8.96 2.38
CA ASN A 549 15.50 9.20 3.15
C ASN A 549 15.75 10.70 3.29
N TYR A 550 15.72 11.19 4.53
CA TYR A 550 15.95 12.58 4.90
C TYR A 550 17.30 13.09 4.38
N GLY A 551 17.24 14.16 3.57
CA GLY A 551 18.38 15.01 3.31
C GLY A 551 19.01 15.53 4.60
N ARG A 552 20.34 15.45 4.68
CA ARG A 552 21.25 15.90 5.74
C ARG A 552 20.70 17.02 6.65
N TYR A 553 20.32 16.70 7.89
CA TYR A 553 20.24 17.70 8.96
C TYR A 553 21.59 17.88 9.67
N HIS A 554 22.24 19.01 9.41
CA HIS A 554 23.23 19.54 10.32
C HIS A 554 22.56 19.89 11.66
N ARG A 555 23.17 19.47 12.77
CA ARG A 555 22.80 19.85 14.13
C ARG A 555 22.61 21.37 14.23
N LYS A 556 21.42 21.83 14.59
CA LYS A 556 21.26 23.11 15.31
C LYS A 556 20.46 22.89 16.57
N ARG A 557 21.09 23.28 17.68
CA ARG A 557 20.54 23.29 19.03
C ARG A 557 19.26 24.13 19.04
N SER A 558 18.23 23.60 19.70
CA SER A 558 17.03 24.32 20.08
C SER A 558 17.40 25.59 20.86
N ILE A 559 16.98 26.74 20.36
CA ILE A 559 16.86 27.98 21.13
C ILE A 559 15.41 28.43 20.95
N PHE A 560 14.53 27.92 21.80
CA PHE A 560 13.22 28.53 22.07
C PHE A 560 12.87 28.31 23.54
N THR A 561 13.66 28.95 24.41
CA THR A 561 13.24 29.37 25.74
C THR A 561 13.52 30.85 25.82
N ASP A 562 12.56 31.68 25.41
CA ASP A 562 12.23 32.90 26.15
C ASP A 562 11.02 33.60 25.53
N ARG A 563 9.84 33.42 26.15
CA ARG A 563 8.76 34.42 26.00
C ARG A 563 7.70 34.35 27.10
N ILE A 564 8.09 34.28 28.37
CA ILE A 564 7.21 34.79 29.45
C ILE A 564 8.06 35.46 30.51
N ARG A 565 8.19 36.79 30.41
CA ARG A 565 8.13 37.79 31.50
C ARG A 565 8.79 39.07 31.00
N ARG A 566 7.99 40.15 30.89
CA ARG A 566 8.33 41.51 31.34
C ARG A 566 7.17 42.45 31.03
N LYS A 567 6.21 42.51 31.96
CA LYS A 567 5.65 43.80 32.35
C LYS A 567 6.58 44.33 33.44
N SER A 568 7.17 45.50 33.22
CA SER A 568 7.25 46.62 34.18
C SER A 568 8.49 47.50 33.96
N ARG A 569 8.18 48.77 33.71
CA ARG A 569 8.90 50.01 34.06
C ARG A 569 10.23 50.37 33.39
N ILE A 570 10.08 51.39 32.53
CA ILE A 570 10.98 52.52 32.33
C ILE A 570 11.30 53.20 33.68
N VAL A 571 12.59 53.40 33.98
CA VAL A 571 13.17 54.64 34.55
C VAL A 571 14.64 54.72 34.09
N SER A 572 15.01 55.84 33.48
CA SER A 572 16.36 56.24 33.05
C SER A 572 17.35 56.40 34.21
N PHE A 573 18.66 56.36 33.95
CA PHE A 573 19.58 57.51 34.06
C PHE A 573 21.03 57.06 33.81
N ASP A 574 21.75 57.96 33.11
CA ASP A 574 23.18 58.08 32.77
C ASP A 574 23.85 57.06 31.82
#